data_AF-A0A1Y4RE38-F1
#
_entry.id   AF-A0A1Y4RE38-F1
#
_cell.length_a   1.000
_cell.length_b   1.000
_cell.length_c   1.000
_cell.angle_alpha   90.00
_cell.angle_beta   90.00
_cell.angle_gamma   90.00
#
_symmetry.space_group_name_H-M   'P 1'
#
loop_
_entity.id
_entity.type
_entity.pdbx_description
1 polymer ?
#
loop_
_entity_poly.entity_id
_entity_poly.type
_entity_poly.pdbx_seq_one_letter_code
_entity_poly.pdbx_strand_id
1 'polypeptide(L)'
;MIRGKGEVEMSGAKKRGVFVAMAFAGAAVLAGGFYGLGYKMAWDQGENGGLVSSSEPFRTLTEDVQGQESEVSQSERQREELLELAAAMEKQQPQIAYKDMDDGLLSFYTRPLQASYECYGRFSDVGHAYILGVCTEEKSPFLEMRVKTDSNDYNENYVHLGYERVSGEETVFEPAVEFPGVRRFSWNEDKTVICLSVDQPEAAEIDDVFERLVNRGQGDYLEQLYEKGMQATAPVEGSFLELRKWVQGQEVTEYVLLSPETMDEIMRDSQMIDLEYADPAGINVYGSLASKIEHSPLEMAKSGNSIKKPLWDYLQSHGLFRAESPDVIEGTQKIRIQQRGMEPGLIEDEEVIREVENILKNAELADVTGCPYVDMVTLEKADGSTVELQFAADGCDGFILGDYACYTPGRAEWDRLKGLLEMSFETPAER
;
A
#
# COMPACT_ATOMS: atom_id res chain seq x y z
N MET A 1 33.39 53.46 -36.34
CA MET A 1 32.73 54.50 -37.16
C MET A 1 31.29 54.03 -37.39
N ILE A 2 30.30 54.77 -36.84
CA ILE A 2 28.83 54.78 -37.17
C ILE A 2 28.03 53.48 -36.89
N ARG A 3 27.13 53.38 -35.89
CA ARG A 3 25.78 53.98 -35.59
C ARG A 3 24.58 53.37 -36.34
N GLY A 4 23.55 53.00 -35.57
CA GLY A 4 22.13 52.80 -35.96
C GLY A 4 21.45 51.84 -34.98
N LYS A 5 20.82 52.24 -33.86
CA LYS A 5 19.50 52.88 -33.64
C LYS A 5 18.30 52.17 -34.27
N GLY A 6 17.45 51.62 -33.40
CA GLY A 6 16.06 51.26 -33.63
C GLY A 6 15.37 51.01 -32.27
N GLU A 7 14.70 52.04 -31.73
CA GLU A 7 13.66 51.92 -30.69
C GLU A 7 12.34 51.52 -31.36
N VAL A 8 11.43 50.85 -30.62
CA VAL A 8 10.08 51.36 -30.28
C VAL A 8 9.26 50.31 -29.49
N GLU A 9 8.80 50.76 -28.32
CA GLU A 9 7.58 50.46 -27.55
C GLU A 9 7.14 49.01 -27.22
N MET A 10 7.09 48.73 -25.91
CA MET A 10 6.05 47.88 -25.33
C MET A 10 5.25 48.64 -24.28
N SER A 11 3.96 48.75 -24.60
CA SER A 11 2.82 49.23 -23.82
C SER A 11 2.70 48.55 -22.46
N GLY A 12 2.41 49.35 -21.43
CA GLY A 12 2.24 48.89 -20.05
C GLY A 12 0.91 48.19 -19.76
N ALA A 13 0.97 47.28 -18.78
CA ALA A 13 -0.18 46.90 -17.96
C ALA A 13 0.24 46.92 -16.49
N LYS A 14 -0.54 47.63 -15.68
CA LYS A 14 -0.34 47.91 -14.25
C LYS A 14 -0.35 46.62 -13.41
N LYS A 15 0.77 46.32 -12.75
CA LYS A 15 0.81 45.46 -11.55
C LYS A 15 0.27 46.24 -10.35
N ARG A 16 -0.79 45.74 -9.71
CA ARG A 16 -1.14 46.08 -8.33
C ARG A 16 -0.73 44.90 -7.44
N GLY A 17 0.48 44.99 -6.91
CA GLY A 17 0.88 44.17 -5.77
C GLY A 17 0.41 44.84 -4.49
N VAL A 18 -0.33 44.12 -3.66
CA VAL A 18 -0.58 44.51 -2.27
C VAL A 18 0.49 43.81 -1.44
N PHE A 19 1.49 44.58 -1.02
CA PHE A 19 2.42 44.20 0.03
C PHE A 19 1.78 44.53 1.37
N VAL A 20 1.63 43.54 2.27
CA VAL A 20 1.49 43.81 3.70
C VAL A 20 2.78 43.35 4.37
N ALA A 21 3.55 44.32 4.83
CA ALA A 21 4.73 44.11 5.65
C ALA A 21 4.32 43.86 7.10
N MET A 22 4.78 42.78 7.72
CA MET A 22 4.84 42.66 9.17
C MET A 22 6.29 42.79 9.63
N ALA A 23 6.49 43.68 10.60
CA ALA A 23 7.77 43.97 11.22
C ALA A 23 8.17 42.84 12.18
N PHE A 24 9.41 42.37 12.04
CA PHE A 24 10.08 41.53 13.03
C PHE A 24 10.65 42.38 14.15
N ALA A 25 10.34 42.04 15.39
CA ALA A 25 11.18 42.33 16.55
C ALA A 25 11.54 40.98 17.18
N GLY A 26 12.83 40.64 17.12
CA GLY A 26 13.32 39.31 17.45
C GLY A 26 13.58 39.07 18.94
N ALA A 27 13.59 37.79 19.29
CA ALA A 27 14.55 37.18 20.20
C ALA A 27 14.60 35.68 19.89
N ALA A 28 15.79 35.20 19.53
CA ALA A 28 16.09 33.81 19.24
C ALA A 28 16.41 33.03 20.52
N VAL A 29 15.92 31.78 20.66
CA VAL A 29 16.67 30.58 21.12
C VAL A 29 15.92 29.30 20.68
N LEU A 30 16.54 28.59 19.73
CA LEU A 30 16.66 27.13 19.51
C LEU A 30 15.68 26.13 20.19
N ALA A 31 14.89 25.39 19.39
CA ALA A 31 14.87 23.92 19.27
C ALA A 31 13.57 23.39 18.59
N GLY A 32 13.73 22.53 17.58
CA GLY A 32 12.78 21.47 17.15
C GLY A 32 11.41 21.88 16.61
N GLY A 33 11.22 21.76 15.29
CA GLY A 33 9.99 22.17 14.60
C GLY A 33 8.75 21.33 14.95
N PHE A 34 7.72 22.03 15.42
CA PHE A 34 6.32 21.60 15.43
C PHE A 34 5.60 22.33 14.30
N TYR A 35 4.99 21.61 13.35
CA TYR A 35 3.95 22.15 12.48
C TYR A 35 2.59 21.61 12.95
N GLY A 36 2.13 22.15 14.08
CA GLY A 36 0.75 22.01 14.53
C GLY A 36 0.04 23.36 14.37
N LEU A 37 -0.76 23.51 13.32
CA LEU A 37 -1.66 24.66 13.15
C LEU A 37 -2.80 24.54 14.19
N GLY A 38 -2.54 25.02 15.40
CA GLY A 38 -3.52 25.09 16.48
C GLY A 38 -4.57 26.15 16.21
N TYR A 39 -5.79 25.74 15.86
CA TYR A 39 -6.97 26.60 15.95
C TYR A 39 -7.44 26.67 17.39
N LYS A 40 -7.37 27.87 17.97
CA LYS A 40 -7.96 28.22 19.26
C LYS A 40 -9.12 29.18 18.98
N MET A 41 -10.37 28.73 19.09
CA MET A 41 -11.54 29.61 19.06
C MET A 41 -12.36 29.49 20.33
N ALA A 42 -12.89 30.66 20.70
CA ALA A 42 -13.49 30.99 21.98
C ALA A 42 -14.93 30.48 22.07
N TRP A 43 -15.30 30.03 23.27
CA TRP A 43 -16.66 29.70 23.68
C TRP A 43 -17.49 30.98 23.81
N ASP A 44 -18.69 30.99 23.22
CA ASP A 44 -19.75 31.93 23.63
C ASP A 44 -21.04 31.13 23.86
N GLN A 45 -21.57 31.24 25.07
CA GLN A 45 -22.78 30.58 25.56
C GLN A 45 -23.99 31.48 25.32
N GLY A 46 -25.07 30.91 24.78
CA GLY A 46 -26.36 31.59 24.67
C GLY A 46 -27.52 30.64 24.93
N GLU A 47 -28.04 30.68 26.16
CA GLU A 47 -29.32 30.09 26.57
C GLU A 47 -30.52 30.87 26.00
N ASN A 48 -31.60 30.15 25.67
CA ASN A 48 -33.04 30.48 25.83
C ASN A 48 -33.82 29.38 25.09
N GLY A 49 -34.76 28.60 25.64
CA GLY A 49 -35.78 28.88 26.65
C GLY A 49 -37.13 29.15 25.96
N GLY A 50 -38.02 28.15 25.87
CA GLY A 50 -39.38 28.35 25.33
C GLY A 50 -40.25 27.09 25.20
N LEU A 51 -41.05 26.82 26.23
CA LEU A 51 -42.06 25.76 26.32
C LEU A 51 -43.42 26.29 25.81
N VAL A 52 -44.09 25.61 24.87
CA VAL A 52 -45.55 25.78 24.66
C VAL A 52 -46.20 24.42 24.37
N SER A 53 -47.20 24.11 25.19
CA SER A 53 -48.10 22.97 25.16
C SER A 53 -49.34 23.28 24.32
N SER A 54 -49.81 22.32 23.51
CA SER A 54 -51.24 22.05 23.33
C SER A 54 -51.48 20.70 22.66
N SER A 55 -52.56 20.06 23.09
CA SER A 55 -52.97 18.67 23.02
C SER A 55 -53.73 18.22 21.75
N GLU A 56 -53.78 16.89 21.60
CA GLU A 56 -54.70 16.02 20.82
C GLU A 56 -54.27 15.53 19.42
N PRO A 57 -54.75 14.36 18.95
CA PRO A 57 -54.80 13.07 19.63
C PRO A 57 -54.13 11.95 18.81
N PHE A 58 -53.88 10.82 19.48
CA PHE A 58 -53.37 9.54 18.96
C PHE A 58 -53.74 9.23 17.49
N ARG A 59 -52.71 9.11 16.64
CA ARG A 59 -52.73 8.26 15.45
C ARG A 59 -51.63 7.22 15.59
N THR A 60 -52.01 5.98 15.35
CA THR A 60 -51.26 4.74 15.42
C THR A 60 -49.90 4.82 14.70
N LEU A 61 -48.83 4.85 15.49
CA LEU A 61 -47.45 4.55 15.11
C LEU A 61 -47.27 3.04 15.12
N THR A 62 -47.48 2.36 14.00
CA THR A 62 -47.07 0.94 13.86
C THR A 62 -46.57 0.58 12.45
N GLU A 63 -46.23 1.56 11.61
CA GLU A 63 -45.55 1.30 10.33
C GLU A 63 -44.20 2.05 10.20
N ASP A 64 -43.98 3.15 10.94
CA ASP A 64 -42.68 3.86 10.93
C ASP A 64 -41.61 3.22 11.84
N VAL A 65 -42.01 2.39 12.81
CA VAL A 65 -41.07 1.77 13.77
C VAL A 65 -40.32 0.60 13.14
N GLN A 66 -40.93 -0.15 12.22
CA GLN A 66 -40.25 -1.27 11.54
C GLN A 66 -39.24 -0.81 10.48
N GLY A 67 -39.50 0.31 9.79
CA GLY A 67 -38.54 0.91 8.85
C GLY A 67 -37.35 1.55 9.57
N GLN A 68 -37.59 2.26 10.69
CA GLN A 68 -36.53 2.83 11.51
C GLN A 68 -35.71 1.76 12.24
N GLU A 69 -36.31 0.70 12.78
CA GLU A 69 -35.56 -0.39 13.42
C GLU A 69 -34.69 -1.15 12.40
N SER A 70 -35.15 -1.33 11.15
CA SER A 70 -34.35 -1.97 10.10
C SER A 70 -33.21 -1.10 9.60
N GLU A 71 -33.44 0.21 9.38
CA GLU A 71 -32.40 1.14 8.90
C GLU A 71 -31.36 1.42 10.01
N VAL A 72 -31.79 1.58 11.27
CA VAL A 72 -30.87 1.73 12.41
C VAL A 72 -30.00 0.49 12.56
N SER A 73 -30.59 -0.71 12.42
CA SER A 73 -29.81 -1.96 12.50
C SER A 73 -28.80 -2.14 11.36
N GLN A 74 -29.07 -1.57 10.17
CA GLN A 74 -28.17 -1.62 9.03
C GLN A 74 -27.02 -0.62 9.17
N SER A 75 -27.30 0.62 9.59
CA SER A 75 -26.28 1.63 9.88
C SER A 75 -25.36 1.20 11.04
N GLU A 76 -25.93 0.60 12.10
CA GLU A 76 -25.14 0.04 13.21
C GLU A 76 -24.17 -1.06 12.73
N ARG A 77 -24.64 -1.96 11.85
CA ARG A 77 -23.82 -3.01 11.26
C ARG A 77 -22.73 -2.47 10.33
N GLN A 78 -23.07 -1.52 9.47
CA GLN A 78 -22.13 -0.85 8.58
C GLN A 78 -21.01 -0.14 9.36
N ARG A 79 -21.38 0.51 10.47
CA ARG A 79 -20.42 1.12 11.38
C ARG A 79 -19.53 0.10 12.07
N GLU A 80 -20.06 -1.04 12.48
CA GLU A 80 -19.28 -2.15 13.04
C GLU A 80 -18.25 -2.67 12.03
N GLU A 81 -18.65 -2.86 10.76
CA GLU A 81 -17.74 -3.27 9.68
C GLU A 81 -16.60 -2.25 9.45
N LEU A 82 -16.90 -0.94 9.48
CA LEU A 82 -15.86 0.10 9.39
C LEU A 82 -14.93 0.13 10.60
N LEU A 83 -15.44 -0.17 11.81
CA LEU A 83 -14.64 -0.26 13.03
C LEU A 83 -13.70 -1.47 13.00
N GLU A 84 -14.19 -2.62 12.53
CA GLU A 84 -13.36 -3.82 12.36
C GLU A 84 -12.27 -3.60 11.31
N LEU A 85 -12.61 -2.98 10.17
CA LEU A 85 -11.64 -2.61 9.15
C LEU A 85 -10.58 -1.63 9.68
N ALA A 86 -11.01 -0.59 10.41
CA ALA A 86 -10.09 0.35 11.05
C ALA A 86 -9.16 -0.36 12.03
N ALA A 87 -9.68 -1.24 12.89
CA ALA A 87 -8.86 -2.00 13.83
C ALA A 87 -7.84 -2.90 13.12
N ALA A 88 -8.23 -3.58 12.05
CA ALA A 88 -7.33 -4.40 11.24
C ALA A 88 -6.22 -3.57 10.57
N MET A 89 -6.57 -2.37 10.07
CA MET A 89 -5.59 -1.44 9.49
C MET A 89 -4.61 -0.92 10.55
N GLU A 90 -5.10 -0.46 11.70
CA GLU A 90 -4.29 0.13 12.77
C GLU A 90 -3.33 -0.87 13.42
N LYS A 91 -3.66 -2.18 13.43
CA LYS A 91 -2.72 -3.23 13.86
C LYS A 91 -1.40 -3.21 13.08
N GLN A 92 -1.43 -2.75 11.82
CA GLN A 92 -0.24 -2.65 10.96
C GLN A 92 0.56 -1.36 11.18
N GLN A 93 0.13 -0.52 12.13
CA GLN A 93 0.80 0.71 12.57
C GLN A 93 0.76 0.85 14.11
N PRO A 94 1.30 -0.13 14.86
CA PRO A 94 1.17 -0.18 16.31
C PRO A 94 1.84 1.00 17.05
N GLN A 95 2.70 1.77 16.37
CA GLN A 95 3.35 2.96 16.93
C GLN A 95 2.43 4.19 16.93
N ILE A 96 1.34 4.18 16.16
CA ILE A 96 0.42 5.32 16.05
C ILE A 96 -0.83 5.05 16.88
N ALA A 97 -1.08 5.91 17.87
CA ALA A 97 -2.32 5.88 18.64
C ALA A 97 -3.41 6.70 17.94
N TYR A 98 -4.28 6.02 17.20
CA TYR A 98 -5.45 6.63 16.59
C TYR A 98 -6.62 6.75 17.57
N LYS A 99 -7.39 7.82 17.40
CA LYS A 99 -8.64 8.14 18.08
C LYS A 99 -9.68 8.60 17.06
N ASP A 100 -10.94 8.64 17.49
CA ASP A 100 -12.02 9.13 16.64
C ASP A 100 -11.77 10.58 16.23
N MET A 101 -11.99 10.85 14.94
CA MET A 101 -11.95 12.19 14.38
C MET A 101 -13.17 12.99 14.85
N ASP A 102 -12.95 14.29 15.13
CA ASP A 102 -14.04 15.22 15.47
C ASP A 102 -15.01 15.39 14.29
N ASP A 103 -16.32 15.47 14.59
CA ASP A 103 -17.39 15.56 13.59
C ASP A 103 -17.23 16.76 12.63
N GLY A 104 -16.70 17.89 13.12
CA GLY A 104 -16.45 19.06 12.30
C GLY A 104 -15.32 18.84 11.30
N LEU A 105 -14.26 18.16 11.72
CA LEU A 105 -13.14 17.80 10.84
C LEU A 105 -13.55 16.71 9.85
N LEU A 106 -14.27 15.68 10.31
CA LEU A 106 -14.81 14.63 9.45
C LEU A 106 -15.72 15.24 8.38
N SER A 107 -16.68 16.09 8.78
CA SER A 107 -17.60 16.79 7.86
C SER A 107 -16.89 17.69 6.86
N PHE A 108 -15.73 18.24 7.19
CA PHE A 108 -14.95 19.04 6.26
C PHE A 108 -14.41 18.19 5.11
N TYR A 109 -13.74 17.07 5.44
CA TYR A 109 -13.14 16.18 4.44
C TYR A 109 -14.17 15.37 3.65
N THR A 110 -15.28 14.98 4.31
CA THR A 110 -16.31 14.14 3.70
C THR A 110 -17.45 14.92 3.08
N ARG A 111 -17.39 16.26 3.03
CA ARG A 111 -18.45 17.09 2.43
C ARG A 111 -18.95 16.55 1.07
N PRO A 112 -18.10 16.08 0.15
CA PRO A 112 -18.59 15.54 -1.13
C PRO A 112 -19.26 14.15 -1.02
N LEU A 113 -19.10 13.45 0.10
CA LEU A 113 -19.56 12.09 0.36
C LEU A 113 -20.87 12.03 1.17
N GLN A 114 -21.19 13.09 1.93
CA GLN A 114 -22.26 13.12 2.94
C GLN A 114 -23.65 12.67 2.46
N ALA A 115 -23.92 12.74 1.16
CA ALA A 115 -25.21 12.33 0.60
C ALA A 115 -25.30 10.83 0.26
N SER A 116 -24.18 10.11 0.20
CA SER A 116 -24.13 8.74 -0.36
C SER A 116 -23.22 7.79 0.39
N TYR A 117 -22.52 8.25 1.43
CA TYR A 117 -21.64 7.44 2.25
C TYR A 117 -21.82 7.75 3.74
N GLU A 118 -21.86 6.69 4.54
CA GLU A 118 -21.61 6.77 5.97
C GLU A 118 -20.10 6.71 6.18
N CYS A 119 -19.53 7.66 6.92
CA CYS A 119 -18.09 7.83 7.06
C CYS A 119 -17.66 7.73 8.52
N TYR A 120 -16.48 7.15 8.74
CA TYR A 120 -15.83 7.01 10.02
C TYR A 120 -14.37 7.48 9.93
N GLY A 121 -14.03 8.50 10.70
CA GLY A 121 -12.71 9.15 10.65
C GLY A 121 -11.83 8.78 11.85
N ARG A 122 -10.54 8.62 11.58
CA ARG A 122 -9.50 8.33 12.57
C ARG A 122 -8.40 9.38 12.48
N PHE A 123 -7.89 9.79 13.64
CA PHE A 123 -6.91 10.85 13.79
C PHE A 123 -5.92 10.50 14.91
N SER A 124 -4.66 10.92 14.81
CA SER A 124 -3.65 10.69 15.84
C SER A 124 -3.04 12.01 16.33
N ASP A 125 -2.49 12.03 17.53
CA ASP A 125 -1.89 13.25 18.11
C ASP A 125 -0.65 13.76 17.34
N VAL A 126 -0.06 12.91 16.49
CA VAL A 126 1.06 13.26 15.60
C VAL A 126 0.60 13.82 14.24
N GLY A 127 -0.71 13.98 14.04
CA GLY A 127 -1.30 14.59 12.84
C GLY A 127 -1.80 13.57 11.81
N HIS A 128 -1.41 12.30 11.92
CA HIS A 128 -1.84 11.28 10.95
C HIS A 128 -3.33 11.01 11.03
N ALA A 129 -3.97 10.93 9.86
CA ALA A 129 -5.41 10.85 9.75
C ALA A 129 -5.85 10.08 8.50
N TYR A 130 -6.95 9.33 8.63
CA TYR A 130 -7.62 8.68 7.52
C TYR A 130 -9.12 8.58 7.79
N ILE A 131 -9.90 8.40 6.73
CA ILE A 131 -11.35 8.27 6.81
C ILE A 131 -11.79 7.08 5.98
N LEU A 132 -12.57 6.19 6.58
CA LEU A 132 -13.25 5.11 5.88
C LEU A 132 -14.68 5.51 5.58
N GLY A 133 -15.25 4.97 4.51
CA GLY A 133 -16.67 5.15 4.23
C GLY A 133 -17.29 3.93 3.55
N VAL A 134 -18.58 3.73 3.79
CA VAL A 134 -19.39 2.73 3.11
C VAL A 134 -20.55 3.39 2.39
N CYS A 135 -20.80 2.98 1.15
CA CYS A 135 -21.86 3.52 0.31
C CYS A 135 -23.22 3.12 0.89
N THR A 136 -24.10 4.10 1.06
CA THR A 136 -25.47 3.91 1.55
C THR A 136 -26.47 3.68 0.41
N GLU A 137 -26.06 4.01 -0.81
CA GLU A 137 -26.85 3.81 -2.03
C GLU A 137 -26.62 2.41 -2.63
N GLU A 138 -27.54 1.95 -3.49
CA GLU A 138 -27.41 0.66 -4.21
C GLU A 138 -26.12 0.57 -5.05
N LYS A 139 -25.67 1.71 -5.58
CA LYS A 139 -24.43 1.82 -6.36
C LYS A 139 -23.69 3.10 -5.97
N SER A 140 -22.35 3.01 -5.95
CA SER A 140 -21.51 4.17 -5.75
C SER A 140 -21.81 5.26 -6.79
N PRO A 141 -22.01 6.53 -6.37
CA PRO A 141 -22.10 7.65 -7.31
C PRO A 141 -20.78 7.90 -8.05
N PHE A 142 -19.68 7.32 -7.57
CA PHE A 142 -18.35 7.50 -8.14
C PHE A 142 -17.92 6.33 -9.03
N LEU A 143 -18.77 5.33 -9.29
CA LEU A 143 -18.43 4.08 -9.99
C LEU A 143 -17.67 4.32 -11.32
N GLU A 144 -18.15 5.26 -12.13
CA GLU A 144 -17.55 5.59 -13.44
C GLU A 144 -16.40 6.61 -13.37
N MET A 145 -16.14 7.18 -12.19
CA MET A 145 -15.14 8.24 -12.04
C MET A 145 -13.72 7.67 -11.91
N ARG A 146 -12.72 8.49 -12.18
CA ARG A 146 -11.30 8.18 -11.98
C ARG A 146 -10.69 9.17 -11.01
N VAL A 147 -9.70 8.71 -10.26
CA VAL A 147 -8.91 9.56 -9.37
C VAL A 147 -7.78 10.20 -10.16
N LYS A 148 -7.56 11.49 -9.95
CA LYS A 148 -6.35 12.17 -10.40
C LYS A 148 -5.78 12.97 -9.24
N THR A 149 -4.50 12.76 -8.98
CA THR A 149 -3.69 13.57 -8.09
C THR A 149 -2.89 14.55 -8.94
N ASP A 150 -3.04 15.85 -8.70
CA ASP A 150 -2.27 16.85 -9.45
C ASP A 150 -0.82 16.88 -8.92
N SER A 151 0.08 16.22 -9.64
CA SER A 151 1.51 16.17 -9.31
C SER A 151 2.27 17.46 -9.65
N ASN A 152 1.62 18.42 -10.31
CA ASN A 152 2.27 19.60 -10.89
C ASN A 152 1.77 20.96 -10.34
N ASP A 153 0.80 20.97 -9.42
CA ASP A 153 0.29 22.22 -8.86
C ASP A 153 0.78 22.39 -7.41
N TYR A 154 1.24 23.60 -7.08
CA TYR A 154 1.84 23.95 -5.78
C TYR A 154 0.85 23.84 -4.58
N ASN A 155 -0.37 23.34 -4.84
CA ASN A 155 -1.37 22.95 -3.86
C ASN A 155 -1.35 21.41 -3.74
N GLU A 156 -0.28 20.88 -3.15
CA GLU A 156 0.13 19.46 -3.20
C GLU A 156 -0.81 18.44 -2.51
N ASN A 157 -2.06 18.78 -2.13
CA ASN A 157 -2.94 17.91 -1.33
C ASN A 157 -4.42 17.95 -1.75
N TYR A 158 -4.71 17.96 -3.06
CA TYR A 158 -6.08 17.85 -3.56
C TYR A 158 -6.23 16.60 -4.42
N VAL A 159 -7.11 15.70 -3.98
CA VAL A 159 -7.61 14.62 -4.83
C VAL A 159 -8.78 15.14 -5.64
N HIS A 160 -8.72 14.94 -6.97
CA HIS A 160 -9.82 15.20 -7.88
C HIS A 160 -10.43 13.88 -8.37
N LEU A 161 -11.75 13.76 -8.30
CA LEU A 161 -12.49 12.73 -9.01
C LEU A 161 -13.13 13.35 -10.24
N GLY A 162 -13.02 12.66 -11.37
CA GLY A 162 -13.52 13.16 -12.65
C GLY A 162 -13.80 12.05 -13.65
N TYR A 163 -14.17 12.46 -14.85
CA TYR A 163 -14.40 11.55 -15.97
C TYR A 163 -13.29 11.70 -16.99
N GLU A 164 -12.86 10.59 -17.56
CA GLU A 164 -12.02 10.60 -18.75
C GLU A 164 -12.90 10.67 -19.98
N ARG A 165 -12.62 11.64 -20.85
CA ARG A 165 -13.27 11.78 -22.14
C ARG A 165 -12.26 11.73 -23.26
N VAL A 166 -12.55 10.92 -24.27
CA VAL A 166 -11.77 10.88 -25.51
C VAL A 166 -12.23 12.04 -26.40
N SER A 167 -11.31 12.95 -26.70
CA SER A 167 -11.51 14.09 -27.59
C SER A 167 -10.51 14.01 -28.73
N GLY A 168 -10.90 13.38 -29.85
CA GLY A 168 -9.97 13.06 -30.94
C GLY A 168 -9.06 11.89 -30.58
N GLU A 169 -7.74 12.11 -30.59
CA GLU A 169 -6.71 11.12 -30.19
C GLU A 169 -6.26 11.29 -28.73
N GLU A 170 -6.79 12.29 -28.01
CA GLU A 170 -6.39 12.59 -26.63
C GLU A 170 -7.47 12.19 -25.63
N THR A 171 -7.04 11.65 -24.48
CA THR A 171 -7.89 11.47 -23.30
C THR A 171 -7.76 12.68 -22.40
N VAL A 172 -8.86 13.38 -22.17
CA VAL A 172 -8.94 14.56 -21.31
C VAL A 172 -9.66 14.20 -20.02
N PHE A 173 -9.06 14.56 -18.88
CA PHE A 173 -9.68 14.42 -17.57
C PHE A 173 -10.53 15.65 -17.24
N GLU A 174 -11.83 15.45 -17.02
CA GLU A 174 -12.76 16.48 -16.59
C GLU A 174 -13.05 16.32 -15.08
N PRO A 175 -12.49 17.17 -14.20
CA PRO A 175 -12.74 17.10 -12.76
C PRO A 175 -14.21 17.43 -12.47
N ALA A 176 -14.82 16.67 -11.56
CA ALA A 176 -16.21 16.85 -11.16
C ALA A 176 -16.38 16.99 -9.63
N VAL A 177 -15.49 16.37 -8.85
CA VAL A 177 -15.51 16.44 -7.37
C VAL A 177 -14.09 16.67 -6.86
N GLU A 178 -13.96 17.53 -5.85
CA GLU A 178 -12.68 17.87 -5.23
C GLU A 178 -12.69 17.49 -3.74
N PHE A 179 -11.59 16.91 -3.29
CA PHE A 179 -11.36 16.53 -1.91
C PHE A 179 -10.19 17.34 -1.33
N PRO A 180 -10.50 18.49 -0.68
CA PRO A 180 -9.47 19.38 -0.16
C PRO A 180 -8.72 18.76 1.01
N GLY A 181 -7.38 18.76 0.95
CA GLY A 181 -6.53 18.23 2.01
C GLY A 181 -6.54 16.71 2.12
N VAL A 182 -7.02 16.02 1.08
CA VAL A 182 -6.91 14.56 0.97
C VAL A 182 -5.73 14.25 0.07
N ARG A 183 -4.79 13.43 0.57
CA ARG A 183 -3.58 13.01 -0.14
C ARG A 183 -3.85 11.87 -1.11
N ARG A 184 -4.57 10.84 -0.66
CA ARG A 184 -4.95 9.68 -1.50
C ARG A 184 -6.41 9.29 -1.28
N PHE A 185 -7.00 8.71 -2.31
CA PHE A 185 -8.35 8.18 -2.28
C PHE A 185 -8.33 6.78 -2.90
N SER A 186 -8.56 5.78 -2.06
CA SER A 186 -8.58 4.36 -2.42
C SER A 186 -9.98 3.78 -2.23
N TRP A 187 -10.30 2.71 -2.94
CA TRP A 187 -11.64 2.09 -2.92
C TRP A 187 -11.59 0.64 -3.37
N ASN A 188 -12.67 -0.10 -3.10
CA ASN A 188 -12.89 -1.40 -3.74
C ASN A 188 -13.41 -1.28 -5.18
N GLU A 189 -13.45 -2.39 -5.92
CA GLU A 189 -13.84 -2.43 -7.34
C GLU A 189 -15.16 -1.71 -7.64
N ASP A 190 -16.18 -1.94 -6.81
CA ASP A 190 -17.50 -1.31 -6.93
C ASP A 190 -17.62 0.06 -6.24
N LYS A 191 -16.54 0.52 -5.60
CA LYS A 191 -16.45 1.76 -4.81
C LYS A 191 -17.48 1.89 -3.70
N THR A 192 -17.98 0.76 -3.21
CA THR A 192 -18.89 0.68 -2.08
C THR A 192 -18.17 0.85 -0.75
N VAL A 193 -16.87 0.58 -0.70
CA VAL A 193 -16.00 0.86 0.44
C VAL A 193 -14.86 1.76 -0.02
N ILE A 194 -14.61 2.84 0.72
CA ILE A 194 -13.61 3.86 0.38
C ILE A 194 -12.69 4.16 1.56
N CYS A 195 -11.47 4.62 1.25
CA CYS A 195 -10.49 5.11 2.20
C CYS A 195 -9.87 6.42 1.69
N LEU A 196 -9.98 7.48 2.48
CA LEU A 196 -9.33 8.76 2.24
C LEU A 196 -8.12 8.87 3.18
N SER A 197 -6.91 8.87 2.64
CA SER A 197 -5.71 9.23 3.38
C SER A 197 -5.59 10.76 3.39
N VAL A 198 -5.67 11.37 4.57
CA VAL A 198 -5.68 12.83 4.73
C VAL A 198 -4.26 13.34 4.93
N ASP A 199 -3.63 12.92 6.02
CA ASP A 199 -2.23 13.23 6.33
C ASP A 199 -1.57 11.94 6.80
N GLN A 200 -0.59 11.44 6.06
CA GLN A 200 0.10 10.19 6.34
C GLN A 200 1.56 10.33 5.91
N PRO A 201 2.50 9.65 6.60
CA PRO A 201 3.88 9.61 6.14
C PRO A 201 3.95 8.84 4.83
N GLU A 202 4.61 9.38 3.80
CA GLU A 202 4.69 8.80 2.45
C GLU A 202 5.16 7.33 2.41
N ALA A 203 5.98 6.91 3.37
CA ALA A 203 6.51 5.55 3.48
C ALA A 203 5.72 4.63 4.44
N ALA A 204 4.68 5.15 5.11
CA ALA A 204 3.85 4.45 6.07
C ALA A 204 2.37 4.80 5.83
N GLU A 205 1.93 4.70 4.58
CA GLU A 205 0.58 5.10 4.22
C GLU A 205 -0.42 3.98 4.52
N ILE A 206 -1.46 4.30 5.30
CA ILE A 206 -2.42 3.30 5.76
C ILE A 206 -3.36 2.81 4.65
N ASP A 207 -3.49 3.54 3.55
CA ASP A 207 -4.26 3.07 2.39
C ASP A 207 -3.61 1.89 1.67
N ASP A 208 -2.29 1.70 1.79
CA ASP A 208 -1.64 0.47 1.30
C ASP A 208 -2.15 -0.75 2.08
N VAL A 209 -2.47 -0.59 3.38
CA VAL A 209 -3.09 -1.64 4.21
C VAL A 209 -4.54 -1.87 3.81
N PHE A 210 -5.28 -0.79 3.55
CA PHE A 210 -6.65 -0.87 3.02
C PHE A 210 -6.70 -1.67 1.72
N GLU A 211 -5.82 -1.37 0.76
CA GLU A 211 -5.72 -2.06 -0.52
C GLU A 211 -5.47 -3.57 -0.31
N ARG A 212 -4.57 -3.91 0.61
CA ARG A 212 -4.25 -5.32 0.93
C ARG A 212 -5.42 -6.06 1.57
N LEU A 213 -6.14 -5.42 2.48
CA LEU A 213 -7.31 -6.01 3.16
C LEU A 213 -8.51 -6.16 2.22
N VAL A 214 -8.86 -5.08 1.53
CA VAL A 214 -10.14 -4.97 0.82
C VAL A 214 -10.05 -5.51 -0.61
N ASN A 215 -8.94 -5.27 -1.32
CA ASN A 215 -8.82 -5.60 -2.74
C ASN A 215 -7.97 -6.84 -3.02
N ARG A 216 -7.03 -7.17 -2.12
CA ARG A 216 -6.13 -8.32 -2.30
C ARG A 216 -6.45 -9.53 -1.41
N GLY A 217 -7.44 -9.40 -0.52
CA GLY A 217 -7.85 -10.50 0.36
C GLY A 217 -6.76 -10.97 1.33
N GLN A 218 -5.82 -10.11 1.70
CA GLN A 218 -4.65 -10.47 2.50
C GLN A 218 -4.87 -10.39 4.03
N GLY A 219 -6.12 -10.47 4.50
CA GLY A 219 -6.44 -10.36 5.93
C GLY A 219 -5.67 -11.34 6.82
N ASP A 220 -5.72 -12.62 6.49
CA ASP A 220 -5.03 -13.67 7.25
C ASP A 220 -3.51 -13.49 7.24
N TYR A 221 -2.95 -13.04 6.11
CA TYR A 221 -1.52 -12.79 5.98
C TYR A 221 -1.08 -11.58 6.83
N LEU A 222 -1.86 -10.51 6.85
CA LEU A 222 -1.61 -9.33 7.69
C LEU A 222 -1.70 -9.65 9.19
N GLU A 223 -2.64 -10.51 9.59
CA GLU A 223 -2.72 -10.99 10.98
C GLU A 223 -1.49 -11.83 11.34
N GLN A 224 -1.06 -12.74 10.47
CA GLN A 224 0.16 -13.53 10.67
C GLN A 224 1.42 -12.67 10.78
N LEU A 225 1.52 -11.58 10.01
CA LEU A 225 2.62 -10.62 10.15
C LEU A 225 2.60 -9.99 11.54
N TYR A 226 1.45 -9.51 11.98
CA TYR A 226 1.29 -8.89 13.30
C TYR A 226 1.64 -9.87 14.44
N GLU A 227 1.19 -11.12 14.35
CA GLU A 227 1.52 -12.19 15.32
C GLU A 227 3.04 -12.47 15.41
N LYS A 228 3.77 -12.28 14.30
CA LYS A 228 5.23 -12.38 14.25
C LYS A 228 5.95 -11.11 14.72
N GLY A 229 5.23 -10.08 15.13
CA GLY A 229 5.79 -8.77 15.50
C GLY A 229 6.28 -7.97 14.29
N MET A 230 5.75 -8.26 13.10
CA MET A 230 6.05 -7.60 11.84
C MET A 230 4.86 -6.73 11.42
N GLN A 231 5.06 -5.87 10.43
CA GLN A 231 4.00 -4.98 9.94
C GLN A 231 4.09 -4.73 8.43
N ALA A 232 2.95 -4.37 7.84
CA ALA A 232 2.81 -4.10 6.41
C ALA A 232 3.28 -2.72 5.95
N THR A 233 3.47 -1.78 6.88
CA THR A 233 3.90 -0.39 6.59
C THR A 233 5.19 -0.07 7.33
N ALA A 234 5.96 0.91 6.85
CA ALA A 234 7.21 1.25 7.54
C ALA A 234 6.93 1.79 8.95
N PRO A 235 7.73 1.41 9.97
CA PRO A 235 7.63 2.01 11.29
C PRO A 235 7.86 3.52 11.23
N VAL A 236 7.00 4.29 11.90
CA VAL A 236 7.14 5.76 11.98
C VAL A 236 8.25 6.20 12.92
N GLU A 237 8.66 5.32 13.85
CA GLU A 237 9.74 5.56 14.80
C GLU A 237 10.69 4.37 14.85
N GLY A 238 11.96 4.66 15.14
CA GLY A 238 13.02 3.64 15.29
C GLY A 238 13.66 3.19 13.98
N SER A 239 14.69 2.35 14.12
CA SER A 239 15.36 1.69 13.00
C SER A 239 14.64 0.39 12.66
N PHE A 240 14.66 -0.01 11.40
CA PHE A 240 13.90 -1.16 10.94
C PHE A 240 14.51 -1.85 9.73
N LEU A 241 14.11 -3.10 9.53
CA LEU A 241 14.30 -3.83 8.29
C LEU A 241 13.11 -3.63 7.38
N GLU A 242 13.39 -3.52 6.09
CA GLU A 242 12.45 -3.68 5.01
C GLU A 242 12.82 -4.96 4.27
N LEU A 243 11.84 -5.85 4.12
CA LEU A 243 12.00 -7.14 3.46
C LEU A 243 11.00 -7.20 2.29
N ARG A 244 11.52 -7.20 1.07
CA ARG A 244 10.73 -7.48 -0.14
C ARG A 244 10.69 -8.98 -0.36
N LYS A 245 9.49 -9.50 -0.60
CA LYS A 245 9.24 -10.92 -0.77
C LYS A 245 8.22 -11.17 -1.86
N TRP A 246 8.25 -12.35 -2.42
CA TRP A 246 7.18 -12.90 -3.25
C TRP A 246 6.40 -13.93 -2.44
N VAL A 247 5.11 -13.69 -2.25
CA VAL A 247 4.20 -14.57 -1.52
C VAL A 247 2.97 -14.80 -2.38
N GLN A 248 2.74 -16.06 -2.77
CA GLN A 248 1.55 -16.49 -3.54
C GLN A 248 1.30 -15.64 -4.80
N GLY A 249 2.37 -15.37 -5.54
CA GLY A 249 2.32 -14.63 -6.80
C GLY A 249 2.22 -13.11 -6.65
N GLN A 250 2.40 -12.59 -5.43
CA GLN A 250 2.38 -11.16 -5.16
C GLN A 250 3.70 -10.72 -4.54
N GLU A 251 4.27 -9.64 -5.07
CA GLU A 251 5.33 -8.94 -4.36
C GLU A 251 4.74 -8.19 -3.17
N VAL A 252 5.29 -8.44 -2.00
CA VAL A 252 4.92 -7.86 -0.72
C VAL A 252 6.14 -7.26 -0.05
N THR A 253 5.93 -6.22 0.73
CA THR A 253 6.95 -5.64 1.60
C THR A 253 6.51 -5.80 3.04
N GLU A 254 7.42 -6.31 3.85
CA GLU A 254 7.25 -6.52 5.28
C GLU A 254 8.30 -5.70 6.04
N TYR A 255 7.93 -5.21 7.22
CA TYR A 255 8.82 -4.41 8.05
C TYR A 255 8.99 -5.01 9.43
N VAL A 256 10.23 -4.92 9.95
CA VAL A 256 10.60 -5.40 11.28
C VAL A 256 11.28 -4.28 12.04
N LEU A 257 10.69 -3.87 13.17
CA LEU A 257 11.34 -2.90 14.04
C LEU A 257 12.57 -3.54 14.70
N LEU A 258 13.70 -2.84 14.68
CA LEU A 258 14.94 -3.27 15.30
C LEU A 258 15.12 -2.59 16.66
N SER A 259 15.54 -3.36 17.67
CA SER A 259 16.01 -2.74 18.91
C SER A 259 17.33 -2.02 18.68
N PRO A 260 17.66 -1.00 19.50
CA PRO A 260 18.96 -0.33 19.42
C PRO A 260 20.15 -1.30 19.54
N GLU A 261 20.04 -2.34 20.38
CA GLU A 261 21.09 -3.34 20.57
C GLU A 261 21.30 -4.18 19.32
N THR A 262 20.22 -4.69 18.71
CA THR A 262 20.28 -5.44 17.45
C THR A 262 20.87 -4.58 16.33
N MET A 263 20.45 -3.31 16.26
CA MET A 263 20.96 -2.36 15.29
C MET A 263 22.46 -2.12 15.46
N ASP A 264 22.91 -1.92 16.71
CA ASP A 264 24.34 -1.78 17.03
C ASP A 264 25.13 -3.03 16.67
N GLU A 265 24.59 -4.23 16.89
CA GLU A 265 25.23 -5.49 16.52
C GLU A 265 25.38 -5.63 15.00
N ILE A 266 24.32 -5.37 14.24
CA ILE A 266 24.34 -5.35 12.77
C ILE A 266 25.36 -4.34 12.25
N MET A 267 25.44 -3.16 12.88
CA MET A 267 26.30 -2.07 12.41
C MET A 267 27.76 -2.19 12.83
N ARG A 268 28.05 -2.89 13.94
CA ARG A 268 29.40 -2.98 14.52
C ARG A 268 30.36 -3.83 13.70
N ASP A 269 29.89 -4.94 13.15
CA ASP A 269 30.73 -5.83 12.32
C ASP A 269 30.62 -5.42 10.84
N SER A 270 31.76 -5.40 10.15
CA SER A 270 31.85 -5.12 8.73
C SER A 270 32.11 -6.36 7.89
N GLN A 271 32.08 -7.56 8.49
CA GLN A 271 32.20 -8.80 7.75
C GLN A 271 31.04 -8.95 6.77
N MET A 272 31.38 -9.07 5.50
CA MET A 272 30.44 -9.30 4.41
C MET A 272 30.46 -10.78 4.01
N ILE A 273 29.32 -11.29 3.55
CA ILE A 273 29.17 -12.61 2.95
C ILE A 273 28.43 -12.50 1.61
N ASP A 274 28.85 -13.30 0.64
CA ASP A 274 28.14 -13.45 -0.62
C ASP A 274 27.01 -14.46 -0.44
N LEU A 275 25.84 -14.17 -1.01
CA LEU A 275 24.69 -15.07 -0.97
C LEU A 275 24.60 -15.80 -2.31
N GLU A 276 24.68 -17.12 -2.27
CA GLU A 276 24.59 -17.96 -3.47
C GLU A 276 23.13 -18.27 -3.86
N TYR A 277 22.19 -18.10 -2.93
CA TYR A 277 20.79 -18.57 -3.06
C TYR A 277 19.74 -17.57 -2.57
N ALA A 278 20.09 -16.29 -2.56
CA ALA A 278 19.21 -15.18 -2.21
C ALA A 278 19.65 -13.93 -2.95
N ASP A 279 18.70 -13.13 -3.42
CA ASP A 279 19.01 -11.77 -3.87
C ASP A 279 18.90 -10.81 -2.68
N PRO A 280 20.02 -10.25 -2.21
CA PRO A 280 19.98 -9.37 -1.05
C PRO A 280 19.36 -8.01 -1.38
N ALA A 281 19.06 -7.69 -2.64
CA ALA A 281 18.24 -6.53 -3.02
C ALA A 281 16.84 -6.51 -2.38
N GLY A 282 16.36 -7.67 -1.91
CA GLY A 282 15.14 -7.77 -1.12
C GLY A 282 15.28 -7.34 0.33
N ILE A 283 16.47 -6.93 0.79
CA ILE A 283 16.76 -6.64 2.20
C ILE A 283 17.37 -5.25 2.33
N ASN A 284 16.69 -4.36 3.05
CA ASN A 284 17.18 -3.02 3.37
C ASN A 284 17.13 -2.75 4.87
N VAL A 285 18.13 -2.03 5.37
CA VAL A 285 18.17 -1.55 6.76
C VAL A 285 18.05 -0.03 6.77
N TYR A 286 17.05 0.50 7.46
CA TYR A 286 16.83 1.93 7.61
C TYR A 286 17.06 2.36 9.06
N GLY A 287 17.71 3.50 9.24
CA GLY A 287 17.92 4.09 10.56
C GLY A 287 16.65 4.76 11.11
N SER A 288 15.77 5.19 10.20
CA SER A 288 14.52 5.89 10.50
C SER A 288 13.60 5.94 9.27
N LEU A 289 12.34 6.33 9.48
CA LEU A 289 11.41 6.59 8.38
C LEU A 289 11.92 7.68 7.42
N ALA A 290 12.53 8.74 7.95
CA ALA A 290 13.12 9.81 7.14
C ALA A 290 14.17 9.27 6.17
N SER A 291 15.04 8.35 6.63
CA SER A 291 16.03 7.71 5.76
C SER A 291 15.40 6.84 4.66
N LYS A 292 14.21 6.28 4.89
CA LYS A 292 13.46 5.56 3.85
C LYS A 292 12.87 6.50 2.80
N ILE A 293 12.28 7.62 3.24
CA ILE A 293 11.73 8.65 2.34
C ILE A 293 12.85 9.25 1.47
N GLU A 294 14.04 9.44 2.03
CA GLU A 294 15.23 9.91 1.29
C GLU A 294 15.89 8.81 0.43
N HIS A 295 15.35 7.58 0.42
CA HIS A 295 15.94 6.40 -0.22
C HIS A 295 17.42 6.21 0.16
N SER A 296 17.74 6.43 1.43
CA SER A 296 19.08 6.35 2.02
C SER A 296 19.15 5.25 3.10
N PRO A 297 19.00 3.98 2.72
CA PRO A 297 19.24 2.87 3.65
C PRO A 297 20.68 2.89 4.17
N LEU A 298 20.85 2.52 5.44
CA LEU A 298 22.15 2.34 6.08
C LEU A 298 22.88 1.12 5.53
N GLU A 299 22.12 0.13 5.09
CA GLU A 299 22.60 -1.02 4.34
C GLU A 299 21.62 -1.31 3.21
N MET A 300 22.09 -1.16 1.98
CA MET A 300 21.41 -1.58 0.75
C MET A 300 22.27 -2.64 0.10
N ALA A 301 21.75 -3.84 0.03
CA ALA A 301 22.28 -4.77 -0.93
C ALA A 301 21.65 -4.46 -2.29
N LYS A 302 22.48 -4.50 -3.34
CA LYS A 302 22.00 -4.56 -4.72
C LYS A 302 22.14 -6.01 -5.16
N SER A 303 21.48 -6.39 -6.24
CA SER A 303 21.67 -7.73 -6.79
C SER A 303 23.15 -8.00 -7.08
N GLY A 304 23.63 -9.18 -6.69
CA GLY A 304 25.04 -9.56 -6.76
C GLY A 304 25.98 -8.92 -5.72
N ASN A 305 25.45 -8.17 -4.74
CA ASN A 305 26.27 -7.65 -3.63
C ASN A 305 26.31 -8.62 -2.43
N SER A 306 27.39 -8.57 -1.69
CA SER A 306 27.48 -9.17 -0.36
C SER A 306 26.55 -8.45 0.64
N ILE A 307 26.10 -9.17 1.67
CA ILE A 307 25.37 -8.64 2.83
C ILE A 307 26.24 -8.74 4.10
N LYS A 308 26.01 -7.91 5.11
CA LYS A 308 26.67 -8.10 6.41
C LYS A 308 26.29 -9.43 7.05
N LYS A 309 27.30 -10.16 7.54
CA LYS A 309 27.09 -11.45 8.21
C LYS A 309 26.15 -11.35 9.42
N PRO A 310 26.27 -10.37 10.34
CA PRO A 310 25.34 -10.29 11.46
C PRO A 310 23.89 -10.03 11.03
N LEU A 311 23.68 -9.24 9.97
CA LEU A 311 22.34 -9.03 9.41
C LEU A 311 21.77 -10.36 8.88
N TRP A 312 22.57 -11.12 8.13
CA TRP A 312 22.17 -12.43 7.65
C TRP A 312 21.87 -13.41 8.78
N ASP A 313 22.75 -13.52 9.77
CA ASP A 313 22.56 -14.38 10.94
C ASP A 313 21.28 -14.00 11.71
N TYR A 314 20.98 -12.69 11.83
CA TYR A 314 19.75 -12.19 12.45
C TYR A 314 18.51 -12.64 11.66
N LEU A 315 18.50 -12.45 10.33
CA LEU A 315 17.40 -12.86 9.47
C LEU A 315 17.12 -14.37 9.57
N GLN A 316 18.18 -15.19 9.54
CA GLN A 316 18.07 -16.64 9.61
C GLN A 316 17.60 -17.13 10.99
N SER A 317 18.17 -16.58 12.07
CA SER A 317 17.82 -16.99 13.45
C SER A 317 16.38 -16.65 13.85
N HIS A 318 15.78 -15.65 13.19
CA HIS A 318 14.40 -15.23 13.43
C HIS A 318 13.42 -15.73 12.36
N GLY A 319 13.90 -16.49 11.35
CA GLY A 319 13.05 -16.98 10.25
C GLY A 319 12.41 -15.85 9.44
N LEU A 320 13.10 -14.71 9.31
CA LEU A 320 12.57 -13.50 8.68
C LEU A 320 12.73 -13.50 7.16
N PHE A 321 13.66 -14.29 6.62
CA PHE A 321 13.93 -14.31 5.18
C PHE A 321 14.34 -15.70 4.72
N ARG A 322 13.53 -16.32 3.86
CA ARG A 322 13.77 -17.66 3.34
C ARG A 322 14.63 -17.61 2.08
N ALA A 323 15.76 -18.30 2.13
CA ALA A 323 16.67 -18.49 1.01
C ALA A 323 16.87 -19.97 0.74
N GLU A 324 16.67 -20.37 -0.50
CA GLU A 324 16.62 -21.77 -0.91
C GLU A 324 17.42 -21.96 -2.19
N SER A 325 18.30 -22.98 -2.17
CA SER A 325 18.98 -23.47 -3.36
C SER A 325 18.02 -24.30 -4.21
N PRO A 326 18.11 -24.28 -5.56
CA PRO A 326 17.38 -25.21 -6.42
C PRO A 326 17.58 -26.68 -6.07
N ASP A 327 18.62 -27.06 -5.31
CA ASP A 327 18.80 -28.43 -4.79
C ASP A 327 17.61 -28.92 -3.95
N VAL A 328 16.84 -28.01 -3.34
CA VAL A 328 15.65 -28.40 -2.55
C VAL A 328 14.55 -29.03 -3.41
N ILE A 329 14.63 -28.94 -4.74
CA ILE A 329 13.65 -29.48 -5.68
C ILE A 329 13.75 -31.01 -5.81
N GLU A 330 14.91 -31.58 -5.48
CA GLU A 330 15.14 -33.01 -5.63
C GLU A 330 14.19 -33.86 -4.77
N GLY A 331 13.67 -34.93 -5.38
CA GLY A 331 12.78 -35.90 -4.74
C GLY A 331 11.30 -35.58 -4.89
N THR A 332 10.95 -34.72 -5.85
CA THR A 332 9.58 -34.43 -6.28
C THR A 332 8.90 -35.71 -6.79
N GLN A 333 7.66 -35.89 -6.40
CA GLN A 333 6.79 -37.01 -6.78
C GLN A 333 5.53 -36.55 -7.49
N LYS A 334 5.12 -35.31 -7.25
CA LYS A 334 3.94 -34.70 -7.85
C LYS A 334 4.19 -33.21 -8.07
N ILE A 335 3.66 -32.68 -9.17
CA ILE A 335 3.66 -31.25 -9.46
C ILE A 335 2.22 -30.77 -9.57
N ARG A 336 1.89 -29.72 -8.84
CA ARG A 336 0.61 -29.00 -8.94
C ARG A 336 0.87 -27.65 -9.56
N ILE A 337 0.00 -27.25 -10.49
CA ILE A 337 0.14 -26.00 -11.24
C ILE A 337 -1.14 -25.21 -11.05
N GLN A 338 -1.00 -23.93 -10.69
CA GLN A 338 -2.09 -22.99 -10.62
C GLN A 338 -1.74 -21.76 -11.46
N GLN A 339 -2.39 -21.64 -12.61
CA GLN A 339 -2.31 -20.45 -13.45
C GLN A 339 -3.59 -19.63 -13.32
N ARG A 340 -3.47 -18.31 -13.48
CA ARG A 340 -4.63 -17.42 -13.40
C ARG A 340 -5.61 -17.73 -14.53
N GLY A 341 -6.89 -17.90 -14.19
CA GLY A 341 -7.95 -18.13 -15.18
C GLY A 341 -7.98 -19.54 -15.79
N MET A 342 -7.11 -20.45 -15.34
CA MET A 342 -7.07 -21.82 -15.81
C MET A 342 -7.39 -22.82 -14.69
N GLU A 343 -7.88 -23.99 -15.08
CA GLU A 343 -8.10 -25.10 -14.15
C GLU A 343 -6.76 -25.59 -13.58
N PRO A 344 -6.71 -25.98 -12.29
CA PRO A 344 -5.49 -26.48 -11.69
C PRO A 344 -4.95 -27.73 -12.41
N GLY A 345 -3.66 -27.72 -12.72
CA GLY A 345 -2.95 -28.83 -13.35
C GLY A 345 -2.35 -29.80 -12.33
N LEU A 346 -2.23 -31.08 -12.73
CA LEU A 346 -1.61 -32.12 -11.92
C LEU A 346 -0.73 -33.03 -12.79
N ILE A 347 0.54 -33.16 -12.41
CA ILE A 347 1.49 -34.06 -13.09
C ILE A 347 2.02 -35.08 -12.07
N GLU A 348 1.86 -36.35 -12.43
CA GLU A 348 2.34 -37.53 -11.68
C GLU A 348 3.20 -38.46 -12.57
N ASP A 349 3.47 -38.06 -13.83
CA ASP A 349 4.33 -38.82 -14.74
C ASP A 349 5.79 -38.70 -14.31
N GLU A 350 6.40 -39.83 -13.95
CA GLU A 350 7.77 -39.86 -13.42
C GLU A 350 8.85 -39.39 -14.41
N GLU A 351 8.65 -39.58 -15.72
CA GLU A 351 9.61 -39.15 -16.74
C GLU A 351 9.54 -37.63 -16.88
N VAL A 352 8.32 -37.07 -16.96
CA VAL A 352 8.10 -35.61 -17.00
C VAL A 352 8.65 -34.96 -15.74
N ILE A 353 8.37 -35.51 -14.56
CA ILE A 353 8.85 -34.95 -13.28
C ILE A 353 10.38 -34.92 -13.26
N ARG A 354 11.06 -36.00 -13.66
CA ARG A 354 12.53 -36.04 -13.71
C ARG A 354 13.11 -35.00 -14.67
N GLU A 355 12.46 -34.73 -15.80
CA GLU A 355 12.89 -33.67 -16.70
C GLU A 355 12.70 -32.28 -16.08
N VAL A 356 11.54 -32.03 -15.46
CA VAL A 356 11.24 -30.77 -14.77
C VAL A 356 12.23 -30.50 -13.65
N GLU A 357 12.48 -31.49 -12.78
CA GLU A 357 13.48 -31.38 -11.70
C GLU A 357 14.86 -31.06 -12.26
N ASN A 358 15.29 -31.73 -13.32
CA ASN A 358 16.59 -31.49 -13.93
C ASN A 358 16.71 -30.08 -14.52
N ILE A 359 15.66 -29.53 -15.11
CA ILE A 359 15.67 -28.15 -15.60
C ILE A 359 15.78 -27.18 -14.43
N LEU A 360 14.91 -27.32 -13.44
CA LEU A 360 14.81 -26.36 -12.34
C LEU A 360 16.04 -26.39 -11.42
N LYS A 361 16.58 -27.57 -11.11
CA LYS A 361 17.77 -27.73 -10.25
C LYS A 361 19.03 -27.13 -10.87
N ASN A 362 19.12 -27.10 -12.20
CA ASN A 362 20.26 -26.52 -12.91
C ASN A 362 20.04 -25.04 -13.27
N ALA A 363 18.98 -24.41 -12.80
CA ALA A 363 18.74 -22.99 -13.01
C ALA A 363 19.79 -22.14 -12.25
N GLU A 364 20.24 -21.08 -12.89
CA GLU A 364 21.24 -20.16 -12.32
C GLU A 364 20.53 -18.98 -11.65
N LEU A 365 21.14 -18.44 -10.59
CA LEU A 365 20.65 -17.22 -9.95
C LEU A 365 20.71 -16.06 -10.95
N ALA A 366 19.62 -15.30 -11.02
CA ALA A 366 19.47 -14.13 -11.85
C ALA A 366 18.90 -12.95 -11.04
N ASP A 367 19.02 -11.75 -11.58
CA ASP A 367 18.42 -10.56 -10.98
C ASP A 367 16.89 -10.71 -10.95
N VAL A 368 16.28 -10.33 -9.82
CA VAL A 368 14.82 -10.19 -9.76
C VAL A 368 14.41 -9.02 -10.66
N THR A 369 13.64 -9.31 -11.70
CA THR A 369 13.15 -8.33 -12.67
C THR A 369 11.70 -7.95 -12.37
N GLY A 370 11.16 -6.95 -13.07
CA GLY A 370 9.76 -6.52 -12.92
C GLY A 370 8.72 -7.46 -13.55
N CYS A 371 9.05 -8.75 -13.75
CA CYS A 371 8.15 -9.71 -14.37
C CYS A 371 7.02 -10.13 -13.39
N PRO A 372 5.82 -10.47 -13.88
CA PRO A 372 4.72 -10.93 -13.05
C PRO A 372 4.90 -12.42 -12.71
N TYR A 373 5.49 -12.72 -11.56
CA TYR A 373 5.65 -14.09 -11.06
C TYR A 373 4.36 -14.64 -10.44
N VAL A 374 3.26 -14.64 -11.19
CA VAL A 374 1.90 -14.91 -10.67
C VAL A 374 1.46 -16.37 -10.79
N ASP A 375 2.15 -17.18 -11.59
CA ASP A 375 1.81 -18.58 -11.78
C ASP A 375 2.46 -19.44 -10.69
N MET A 376 1.69 -20.23 -9.98
CA MET A 376 2.20 -21.04 -8.87
C MET A 376 2.47 -22.47 -9.32
N VAL A 377 3.67 -22.97 -9.00
CA VAL A 377 4.06 -24.37 -9.19
C VAL A 377 4.46 -24.94 -7.83
N THR A 378 3.72 -25.93 -7.35
CA THR A 378 4.01 -26.61 -6.08
C THR A 378 4.53 -28.01 -6.36
N LEU A 379 5.74 -28.29 -5.88
CA LEU A 379 6.39 -29.59 -5.97
C LEU A 379 6.16 -30.34 -4.66
N GLU A 380 5.57 -31.52 -4.71
CA GLU A 380 5.26 -32.35 -3.54
C GLU A 380 6.19 -33.57 -3.50
N LYS A 381 6.83 -33.79 -2.36
CA LYS A 381 7.78 -34.89 -2.12
C LYS A 381 7.12 -36.11 -1.47
N ALA A 382 7.82 -37.24 -1.49
CA ALA A 382 7.34 -38.49 -0.89
C ALA A 382 7.04 -38.40 0.62
N ASP A 383 7.72 -37.50 1.34
CA ASP A 383 7.50 -37.26 2.78
C ASP A 383 6.35 -36.28 3.07
N GLY A 384 5.67 -35.78 2.02
CA GLY A 384 4.59 -34.82 2.11
C GLY A 384 5.04 -33.36 2.24
N SER A 385 6.35 -33.09 2.25
CA SER A 385 6.85 -31.72 2.18
C SER A 385 6.64 -31.13 0.78
N THR A 386 6.54 -29.80 0.72
CA THR A 386 6.29 -29.07 -0.52
C THR A 386 7.30 -27.97 -0.75
N VAL A 387 7.68 -27.76 -2.01
CA VAL A 387 8.45 -26.60 -2.47
C VAL A 387 7.53 -25.77 -3.35
N GLU A 388 7.45 -24.47 -3.09
CA GLU A 388 6.64 -23.53 -3.86
C GLU A 388 7.53 -22.68 -4.75
N LEU A 389 7.17 -22.61 -6.03
CA LEU A 389 7.82 -21.79 -7.04
C LEU A 389 6.81 -20.83 -7.64
N GLN A 390 7.26 -19.62 -7.96
CA GLN A 390 6.43 -18.58 -8.55
C GLN A 390 6.99 -18.24 -9.93
N PHE A 391 6.31 -18.66 -10.98
CA PHE A 391 6.79 -18.59 -12.35
C PHE A 391 6.37 -17.27 -13.00
N ALA A 392 7.25 -16.72 -13.82
CA ALA A 392 6.91 -15.60 -14.66
C ALA A 392 5.81 -16.01 -15.66
N ALA A 393 4.67 -15.31 -15.59
CA ALA A 393 3.52 -15.55 -16.47
C ALA A 393 3.69 -14.89 -17.85
N ASP A 394 4.63 -13.96 -17.97
CA ASP A 394 4.93 -13.25 -19.21
C ASP A 394 6.06 -13.93 -20.01
N GLY A 395 6.67 -13.17 -20.91
CA GLY A 395 7.78 -13.62 -21.74
C GLY A 395 9.11 -13.80 -20.99
N CYS A 396 9.21 -13.56 -19.68
CA CYS A 396 10.43 -13.81 -18.92
C CYS A 396 10.68 -15.30 -18.72
N ASP A 397 11.94 -15.66 -18.50
CA ASP A 397 12.43 -17.04 -18.41
C ASP A 397 12.91 -17.41 -17.00
N GLY A 398 12.24 -16.90 -15.97
CA GLY A 398 12.62 -17.12 -14.58
C GLY A 398 11.48 -17.43 -13.64
N PHE A 399 11.85 -17.91 -12.46
CA PHE A 399 10.95 -18.21 -11.35
C PHE A 399 11.54 -17.74 -10.02
N ILE A 400 10.69 -17.42 -9.05
CA ILE A 400 11.09 -17.15 -7.68
C ILE A 400 11.05 -18.44 -6.86
N LEU A 401 12.12 -18.69 -6.10
CA LEU A 401 12.23 -19.71 -5.07
C LEU A 401 12.64 -19.03 -3.75
N GLY A 402 12.13 -19.50 -2.62
CA GLY A 402 12.30 -18.81 -1.33
C GLY A 402 11.43 -17.54 -1.24
N ASP A 403 11.99 -16.46 -0.68
CA ASP A 403 11.30 -15.18 -0.53
C ASP A 403 11.63 -14.20 -1.67
N TYR A 404 12.89 -14.13 -2.12
CA TYR A 404 13.33 -13.13 -3.11
C TYR A 404 14.58 -13.59 -3.88
N ALA A 405 14.56 -14.80 -4.44
CA ALA A 405 15.62 -15.29 -5.32
C ALA A 405 15.05 -15.69 -6.67
N CYS A 406 15.45 -14.99 -7.73
CA CYS A 406 15.07 -15.34 -9.10
C CYS A 406 16.09 -16.33 -9.67
N TYR A 407 15.59 -17.41 -10.26
CA TYR A 407 16.40 -18.39 -10.97
C TYR A 407 15.92 -18.49 -12.41
N THR A 408 16.88 -18.66 -13.33
CA THR A 408 16.59 -18.90 -14.74
C THR A 408 17.31 -20.15 -15.25
N PRO A 409 16.59 -21.10 -15.88
CA PRO A 409 17.23 -22.18 -16.64
C PRO A 409 17.66 -21.72 -18.04
N GLY A 410 17.43 -20.44 -18.39
CA GLY A 410 17.59 -19.88 -19.72
C GLY A 410 16.40 -20.19 -20.64
N ARG A 411 16.16 -19.28 -21.59
CA ARG A 411 14.98 -19.30 -22.47
C ARG A 411 14.63 -20.65 -23.10
N ALA A 412 15.61 -21.37 -23.63
CA ALA A 412 15.35 -22.64 -24.32
C ALA A 412 14.82 -23.72 -23.36
N GLU A 413 15.42 -23.87 -22.18
CA GLU A 413 14.95 -24.82 -21.18
C GLU A 413 13.68 -24.33 -20.50
N TRP A 414 13.46 -23.01 -20.39
CA TRP A 414 12.20 -22.45 -19.91
C TRP A 414 11.01 -22.77 -20.83
N ASP A 415 11.19 -22.59 -22.14
CA ASP A 415 10.15 -22.91 -23.12
C ASP A 415 9.85 -24.44 -23.11
N ARG A 416 10.88 -25.27 -22.94
CA ARG A 416 10.72 -26.72 -22.75
C ARG A 416 9.98 -27.05 -21.45
N LEU A 417 10.36 -26.42 -20.34
CA LEU A 417 9.72 -26.59 -19.04
C LEU A 417 8.23 -26.26 -19.09
N LYS A 418 7.86 -25.12 -19.69
CA LYS A 418 6.45 -24.75 -19.87
C LYS A 418 5.70 -25.77 -20.73
N GLY A 419 6.33 -26.32 -21.77
CA GLY A 419 5.76 -27.39 -22.59
C GLY A 419 5.52 -28.69 -21.80
N LEU A 420 6.46 -29.09 -20.94
CA LEU A 420 6.32 -30.25 -20.05
C LEU A 420 5.21 -30.05 -19.01
N LEU A 421 5.03 -28.81 -18.55
CA LEU A 421 4.02 -28.44 -17.57
C LEU A 421 2.65 -28.10 -18.21
N GLU A 422 2.53 -28.19 -19.53
CA GLU A 422 1.34 -27.79 -20.29
C GLU A 422 0.87 -26.34 -20.00
N MET A 423 1.81 -25.45 -19.64
CA MET A 423 1.50 -24.07 -19.27
C MET A 423 1.34 -23.17 -20.50
N SER A 424 0.38 -22.26 -20.45
CA SER A 424 0.17 -21.23 -21.48
C SER A 424 0.83 -19.90 -21.09
N PHE A 425 1.26 -19.12 -22.09
CA PHE A 425 1.56 -17.70 -21.89
C PHE A 425 0.27 -16.92 -22.09
N GLU A 426 -0.39 -16.53 -21.01
CA GLU A 426 -1.30 -15.40 -21.08
C GLU A 426 -0.48 -14.14 -20.81
N THR A 427 -0.25 -13.33 -21.85
CA THR A 427 0.05 -11.92 -21.60
C THR A 427 -1.12 -11.40 -20.78
N PRO A 428 -0.95 -10.95 -19.53
CA PRO A 428 -2.06 -10.33 -18.81
C PRO A 428 -2.54 -9.18 -19.69
N ALA A 429 -3.79 -9.22 -20.13
CA ALA A 429 -4.38 -8.05 -20.76
C ALA A 429 -4.23 -6.92 -19.75
N GLU A 430 -3.45 -5.90 -20.12
CA GLU A 430 -3.29 -4.66 -19.36
C GLU A 430 -4.68 -4.21 -18.87
N ARG A 431 -4.84 -4.07 -17.55
CA ARG A 431 -6.02 -3.45 -16.94
C ARG A 431 -5.81 -1.96 -16.84
#